data_AF-A0A8T6BY83-F1
#
_entry.id   AF-A0A8T6BY83-F1
#
_cell.length_a   1.000
_cell.length_b   1.000
_cell.length_c   1.000
_cell.angle_alpha   90.00
_cell.angle_beta   90.00
_cell.angle_gamma   90.00
#
_symmetry.space_group_name_H-M   'P 1'
#
loop_
_entity.id
_entity.type
_entity.pdbx_description
1 polymer ?
#
loop_
_entity_poly.entity_id
_entity_poly.type
_entity_poly.pdbx_seq_one_letter_code
_entity_poly.pdbx_strand_id
1 'polypeptide(L)'
;ASGAYGVSIDDVQPEMRRVAKMMNFGVIYGLSAHGLSQRSGMERRDAQAFIDAYFGRFERVAQWIEETKESTKEQGYAETLMGRRRYLPEINSRNFQRRNAAERMAVNMPVQGTAADVMKRAMIELDEALRKRELRSRMLLQVHDELIFEVPSEEIDSLADILREIMPAALDLVVPLNIEVKSARNWRDLEPLQVG
;
A
#
# COMPACT_ATOMS: atom_id res chain seq x y z
N ALA A 1 -11.41 10.83 -6.10
CA ALA A 1 -11.49 12.29 -6.34
C ALA A 1 -12.87 12.66 -6.91
N SER A 2 -13.21 12.32 -8.15
CA SER A 2 -14.56 12.57 -8.73
C SER A 2 -15.69 12.10 -7.80
N GLY A 3 -15.73 10.81 -7.43
CA GLY A 3 -16.74 10.30 -6.50
C GLY A 3 -16.64 10.77 -5.05
N ALA A 4 -15.55 11.44 -4.68
CA ALA A 4 -15.31 11.99 -3.35
C ALA A 4 -15.79 13.45 -3.25
N TYR A 5 -15.73 14.19 -4.35
CA TYR A 5 -16.19 15.59 -4.47
C TYR A 5 -17.53 15.71 -5.21
N GLY A 6 -18.08 14.63 -5.75
CA GLY A 6 -19.35 14.64 -6.50
C GLY A 6 -19.27 15.35 -7.86
N VAL A 7 -18.07 15.47 -8.43
CA VAL A 7 -17.81 16.16 -9.72
C VAL A 7 -17.51 15.16 -10.84
N SER A 8 -17.67 15.55 -12.12
CA SER A 8 -17.26 14.72 -13.26
C SER A 8 -15.75 14.42 -13.20
N ILE A 9 -15.31 13.34 -13.86
CA ILE A 9 -13.88 13.01 -13.98
C ILE A 9 -13.10 14.16 -14.63
N ASP A 10 -13.71 14.83 -15.61
CA ASP A 10 -13.12 15.93 -16.36
C ASP A 10 -12.96 17.21 -15.51
N ASP A 11 -13.80 17.35 -14.48
CA ASP A 11 -13.80 18.50 -13.56
C ASP A 11 -12.87 18.29 -12.35
N VAL A 12 -12.19 17.14 -12.26
CA VAL A 12 -11.29 16.83 -11.15
C VAL A 12 -10.01 17.67 -11.27
N GLN A 13 -9.88 18.67 -10.40
CA GLN A 13 -8.68 19.48 -10.30
C GLN A 13 -7.50 18.71 -9.64
N PRO A 14 -6.23 19.07 -9.94
CA PRO A 14 -5.07 18.44 -9.32
C PRO A 14 -5.08 18.48 -7.79
N GLU A 15 -5.56 19.58 -7.20
CA GLU A 15 -5.66 19.74 -5.75
C GLU A 15 -6.69 18.77 -5.14
N MET A 16 -7.82 18.55 -5.81
CA MET A 16 -8.81 17.54 -5.42
C MET A 16 -8.21 16.13 -5.45
N ARG A 17 -7.31 15.83 -6.40
CA ARG A 17 -6.59 14.54 -6.41
C ARG A 17 -5.62 14.42 -5.24
N ARG A 18 -4.85 15.47 -4.95
CA ARG A 18 -3.90 15.49 -3.82
C ARG A 18 -4.60 15.24 -2.50
N VAL A 19 -5.70 15.94 -2.28
CA VAL A 19 -6.49 15.85 -1.06
C VAL A 19 -7.20 14.51 -0.97
N ALA A 20 -7.83 14.02 -2.06
CA ALA A 20 -8.41 12.68 -2.10
C ALA A 20 -7.36 11.57 -1.86
N LYS A 21 -6.12 11.72 -2.35
CA LYS A 21 -5.01 10.79 -2.09
C LYS A 21 -4.65 10.79 -0.61
N MET A 22 -4.46 11.97 -0.03
CA MET A 22 -4.19 12.13 1.40
C MET A 22 -5.30 11.52 2.27
N MET A 23 -6.56 11.63 1.83
CA MET A 23 -7.71 11.06 2.50
C MET A 23 -7.77 9.54 2.37
N ASN A 24 -7.64 8.99 1.15
CA ASN A 24 -7.66 7.54 0.93
C ASN A 24 -6.59 6.84 1.78
N PHE A 25 -5.38 7.39 1.85
CA PHE A 25 -4.34 6.82 2.69
C PHE A 25 -4.50 7.21 4.17
N GLY A 26 -4.98 8.41 4.50
CA GLY A 26 -5.11 8.84 5.89
C GLY A 26 -6.26 8.18 6.65
N VAL A 27 -7.46 8.19 6.05
CA VAL A 27 -8.72 7.80 6.69
C VAL A 27 -8.75 6.30 6.96
N ILE A 28 -8.28 5.47 6.02
CA ILE A 28 -8.16 4.01 6.22
C ILE A 28 -7.27 3.69 7.43
N TYR A 29 -6.25 4.52 7.70
CA TYR A 29 -5.27 4.32 8.76
C TYR A 29 -5.56 5.13 10.04
N GLY A 30 -6.82 5.55 10.23
CA GLY A 30 -7.31 6.14 11.48
C GLY A 30 -7.04 7.64 11.63
N LEU A 31 -6.88 8.38 10.52
CA LEU A 31 -6.83 9.84 10.55
C LEU A 31 -8.21 10.41 10.92
N SER A 32 -8.28 11.16 12.01
CA SER A 32 -9.51 11.83 12.44
C SER A 32 -9.83 13.05 11.58
N ALA A 33 -11.08 13.54 11.65
CA ALA A 33 -11.48 14.80 11.00
C ALA A 33 -10.58 15.99 11.39
N HIS A 34 -10.10 16.03 12.65
CA HIS A 34 -9.15 17.04 13.09
C HIS A 34 -7.78 16.88 12.40
N GLY A 35 -7.24 15.66 12.35
CA GLY A 35 -5.98 15.39 11.66
C GLY A 35 -6.06 15.65 10.14
N LEU A 36 -7.22 15.39 9.55
CA LEU A 36 -7.49 15.66 8.14
C LEU A 36 -7.58 17.16 7.85
N SER A 37 -8.32 17.90 8.67
CA SER A 37 -8.41 19.37 8.58
C SER A 37 -7.02 20.03 8.60
N GLN A 38 -6.16 19.64 9.54
CA GLN A 38 -4.81 20.20 9.67
C GLN A 38 -3.91 19.97 8.44
N ARG A 39 -4.03 18.81 7.77
CA ARG A 39 -3.16 18.46 6.64
C ARG A 39 -3.69 18.94 5.29
N SER A 40 -5.00 19.07 5.17
CA SER A 40 -5.68 19.44 3.93
C SER A 40 -6.04 20.92 3.84
N GLY A 41 -6.07 21.63 4.98
CA GLY A 41 -6.55 23.01 5.05
C GLY A 41 -8.08 23.14 5.02
N MET A 42 -8.82 22.03 5.03
CA MET A 42 -10.28 22.05 5.10
C MET A 42 -10.79 22.41 6.49
N GLU A 43 -11.97 22.99 6.53
CA GLU A 43 -12.75 23.13 7.76
C GLU A 43 -13.05 21.75 8.38
N ARG A 44 -13.05 21.67 9.71
CA ARG A 44 -13.26 20.41 10.43
C ARG A 44 -14.59 19.75 10.07
N ARG A 45 -15.63 20.56 9.84
CA ARG A 45 -16.97 20.07 9.47
C ARG A 45 -16.93 19.35 8.12
N ASP A 46 -16.25 19.93 7.14
CA ASP A 46 -16.15 19.37 5.79
C ASP A 46 -15.29 18.11 5.80
N ALA A 47 -14.21 18.10 6.59
CA ALA A 47 -13.40 16.91 6.82
C ALA A 47 -14.21 15.75 7.43
N GLN A 48 -15.12 16.03 8.38
CA GLN A 48 -16.00 15.01 8.95
C GLN A 48 -17.03 14.51 7.94
N ALA A 49 -17.73 15.41 7.26
CA ALA A 49 -18.72 15.04 6.24
C ALA A 49 -18.10 14.17 5.13
N PHE A 50 -16.85 14.44 4.78
CA PHE A 50 -16.11 13.62 3.84
C PHE A 50 -15.81 12.21 4.36
N ILE A 51 -15.33 12.10 5.60
CA ILE A 51 -15.07 10.80 6.24
C ILE A 51 -16.35 9.97 6.29
N ASP A 52 -17.47 10.59 6.65
CA ASP A 52 -18.78 9.95 6.72
C ASP A 52 -19.23 9.48 5.33
N ALA A 53 -19.07 10.32 4.29
CA ALA A 53 -19.38 9.95 2.91
C ALA A 53 -18.49 8.81 2.39
N TYR A 54 -17.20 8.80 2.75
CA TYR A 54 -16.27 7.73 2.38
C TYR A 54 -16.70 6.40 2.98
N PHE A 55 -16.95 6.35 4.30
CA PHE A 55 -17.34 5.11 4.96
C PHE A 55 -18.78 4.68 4.64
N GLY A 56 -19.67 5.62 4.33
CA GLY A 56 -21.00 5.30 3.78
C GLY A 56 -20.92 4.68 2.38
N ARG A 57 -19.91 5.02 1.57
CA ARG A 57 -19.68 4.35 0.28
C ARG A 57 -18.95 3.02 0.42
N PHE A 58 -18.03 2.92 1.38
CA PHE A 58 -17.15 1.77 1.59
C PHE A 58 -17.42 1.11 2.95
N GLU A 59 -18.67 0.73 3.20
CA GLU A 59 -19.13 0.20 4.49
C GLU A 59 -18.32 -1.02 4.95
N ARG A 60 -17.95 -1.92 4.02
CA ARG A 60 -17.12 -3.09 4.31
C ARG A 60 -15.71 -2.72 4.82
N VAL A 61 -15.18 -1.56 4.44
CA VAL A 61 -13.89 -1.07 4.95
C VAL A 61 -14.05 -0.63 6.40
N ALA A 62 -15.14 0.07 6.74
CA ALA A 62 -15.42 0.47 8.12
C ALA A 62 -15.60 -0.76 9.01
N GLN A 63 -16.38 -1.74 8.54
CA GLN A 63 -16.60 -3.02 9.22
C GLN A 63 -15.27 -3.74 9.47
N TRP A 64 -14.45 -3.92 8.42
CA TRP A 64 -13.15 -4.59 8.54
C TRP A 64 -12.21 -3.91 9.54
N ILE A 65 -12.22 -2.56 9.60
CA ILE A 65 -11.41 -1.80 10.57
C ILE A 65 -11.81 -2.13 12.00
N GLU A 66 -13.11 -2.14 12.31
CA GLU A 66 -13.58 -2.44 13.67
C GLU A 66 -13.36 -3.91 14.03
N GLU A 67 -13.70 -4.85 13.14
CA GLU A 67 -13.44 -6.28 13.32
C GLU A 67 -11.96 -6.58 13.58
N THR A 68 -11.06 -5.91 12.85
CA THR A 68 -9.61 -6.05 13.04
C THR A 68 -9.17 -5.58 14.42
N LYS A 69 -9.72 -4.46 14.92
CA LYS A 69 -9.42 -3.96 16.27
C LYS A 69 -9.94 -4.90 17.34
N GLU A 70 -11.17 -5.40 17.19
CA GLU A 70 -11.79 -6.35 18.13
C GLU A 70 -11.02 -7.66 18.18
N SER A 71 -10.75 -8.27 17.03
CA SER A 71 -9.92 -9.49 16.94
C SER A 71 -8.54 -9.27 17.58
N THR A 72 -7.90 -8.13 17.34
CA THR A 72 -6.61 -7.80 17.97
C THR A 72 -6.72 -7.65 19.49
N LYS A 73 -7.83 -7.12 20.02
CA LYS A 73 -8.07 -7.02 21.48
C LYS A 73 -8.21 -8.38 22.12
N GLU A 74 -8.89 -9.30 21.45
CA GLU A 74 -9.12 -10.67 21.92
C GLU A 74 -7.84 -11.51 21.86
N GLN A 75 -7.13 -11.50 20.73
CA GLN A 75 -5.96 -12.36 20.52
C GLN A 75 -4.63 -11.75 21.01
N GLY A 76 -4.57 -10.42 21.18
CA GLY A 76 -3.38 -9.69 21.64
C GLY A 76 -2.34 -9.37 20.55
N TYR A 77 -2.63 -9.65 19.29
CA TYR A 77 -1.75 -9.36 18.15
C TYR A 77 -2.53 -9.05 16.87
N ALA A 78 -1.88 -8.40 15.91
CA ALA A 78 -2.33 -8.30 14.52
C ALA A 78 -1.52 -9.26 13.64
N GLU A 79 -2.09 -9.75 12.55
CA GLU A 79 -1.48 -10.76 11.68
C GLU A 79 -1.60 -10.36 10.19
N THR A 80 -0.56 -10.63 9.41
CA THR A 80 -0.56 -10.49 7.94
C THR A 80 -1.23 -11.69 7.27
N LEU A 81 -1.60 -11.60 5.99
CA LEU A 81 -2.12 -12.77 5.25
C LEU A 81 -1.16 -13.97 5.20
N MET A 82 0.15 -13.73 5.35
CA MET A 82 1.18 -14.79 5.38
C MET A 82 1.53 -15.26 6.81
N GLY A 83 0.73 -14.91 7.81
CA GLY A 83 0.86 -15.43 9.19
C GLY A 83 1.89 -14.72 10.08
N ARG A 84 2.57 -13.67 9.61
CA ARG A 84 3.47 -12.87 10.45
C ARG A 84 2.66 -12.06 11.46
N ARG A 85 3.07 -12.09 12.73
CA ARG A 85 2.35 -11.45 13.84
C ARG A 85 3.08 -10.22 14.39
N ARG A 86 2.30 -9.24 14.86
CA ARG A 86 2.76 -8.14 15.71
C ARG A 86 1.93 -8.10 16.98
N TYR A 87 2.56 -8.39 18.11
CA TYR A 87 1.91 -8.32 19.43
C TYR A 87 1.69 -6.87 19.84
N LEU A 88 0.48 -6.58 20.32
CA LEU A 88 0.01 -5.23 20.64
C LEU A 88 -0.59 -5.22 22.06
N PRO A 89 0.23 -5.38 23.12
CA PRO A 89 -0.28 -5.45 24.50
C PRO A 89 -1.06 -4.20 24.92
N GLU A 90 -0.74 -3.06 24.31
CA GLU A 90 -1.41 -1.77 24.58
C GLU A 90 -2.81 -1.63 23.99
N ILE A 91 -3.28 -2.61 23.20
CA ILE A 91 -4.63 -2.58 22.62
C ILE A 91 -5.73 -2.58 23.70
N ASN A 92 -5.44 -3.12 24.88
CA ASN A 92 -6.33 -3.16 26.05
C ASN A 92 -5.96 -2.13 27.13
N SER A 93 -5.09 -1.17 26.81
CA SER A 93 -4.62 -0.15 27.76
C SER A 93 -5.78 0.73 28.24
N ARG A 94 -5.83 1.00 29.56
CA ARG A 94 -6.75 2.00 30.12
C ARG A 94 -6.38 3.42 29.68
N ASN A 95 -5.11 3.66 29.36
CA ASN A 95 -4.64 4.93 28.82
C ASN A 95 -5.14 5.09 27.37
N PHE A 96 -5.98 6.10 27.14
CA PHE A 96 -6.60 6.36 25.85
C PHE A 96 -5.58 6.57 24.71
N GLN A 97 -4.48 7.28 24.96
CA GLN A 97 -3.49 7.56 23.93
C GLN A 97 -2.73 6.29 23.52
N ARG A 98 -2.34 5.45 24.49
CA ARG A 98 -1.66 4.17 24.23
C ARG A 98 -2.57 3.22 23.47
N ARG A 99 -3.83 3.10 23.90
CA ARG A 99 -4.84 2.28 23.22
C ARG A 99 -5.08 2.72 21.79
N ASN A 100 -5.30 4.02 21.55
CA ASN A 100 -5.54 4.55 20.21
C ASN A 100 -4.32 4.32 19.29
N ALA A 101 -3.09 4.50 19.79
CA ALA A 101 -1.89 4.18 19.03
C ALA A 101 -1.81 2.69 18.66
N ALA A 102 -2.17 1.79 19.58
CA ALA A 102 -2.24 0.36 19.32
C ALA A 102 -3.33 -0.01 18.32
N GLU A 103 -4.52 0.60 18.39
CA GLU A 103 -5.61 0.39 17.44
C GLU A 103 -5.21 0.82 16.02
N ARG A 104 -4.52 1.95 15.86
CA ARG A 104 -3.95 2.35 14.55
C ARG A 104 -2.92 1.34 14.06
N MET A 105 -2.06 0.84 14.94
CA MET A 105 -1.08 -0.19 14.58
C MET A 105 -1.75 -1.52 14.20
N ALA A 106 -2.85 -1.89 14.85
CA ALA A 106 -3.62 -3.09 14.58
C ALA A 106 -4.21 -3.09 13.16
N VAL A 107 -4.71 -1.94 12.71
CA VAL A 107 -5.27 -1.77 11.37
C VAL A 107 -4.17 -1.67 10.30
N ASN A 108 -3.10 -0.91 10.57
CA ASN A 108 -2.05 -0.68 9.57
C ASN A 108 -1.18 -1.92 9.32
N MET A 109 -0.93 -2.71 10.37
CA MET A 109 0.04 -3.80 10.31
C MET A 109 -0.36 -4.93 9.34
N PRO A 110 -1.61 -5.41 9.30
CA PRO A 110 -2.03 -6.41 8.31
C PRO A 110 -1.82 -5.94 6.87
N VAL A 111 -2.15 -4.67 6.57
CA VAL A 111 -2.05 -4.11 5.21
C VAL A 111 -0.59 -3.90 4.80
N GLN A 112 0.16 -3.09 5.54
CA GLN A 112 1.56 -2.79 5.21
C GLN A 112 2.45 -4.01 5.38
N GLY A 113 2.13 -4.85 6.37
CA GLY A 113 2.85 -6.07 6.63
C GLY A 113 2.70 -7.04 5.47
N THR A 114 1.47 -7.31 5.02
CA THR A 114 1.25 -8.18 3.87
C THR A 114 1.91 -7.64 2.61
N ALA A 115 1.85 -6.32 2.36
CA ALA A 115 2.57 -5.71 1.23
C ALA A 115 4.09 -5.97 1.31
N ALA A 116 4.69 -5.83 2.50
CA ALA A 116 6.11 -6.15 2.70
C ALA A 116 6.41 -7.64 2.51
N ASP A 117 5.49 -8.54 2.88
CA ASP A 117 5.67 -9.97 2.71
C ASP A 117 5.60 -10.37 1.23
N VAL A 118 4.65 -9.79 0.47
CA VAL A 118 4.56 -9.93 -1.00
C VAL A 118 5.86 -9.49 -1.66
N MET A 119 6.36 -8.30 -1.32
CA MET A 119 7.62 -7.79 -1.88
C MET A 119 8.79 -8.73 -1.56
N LYS A 120 8.92 -9.17 -0.31
CA LYS A 120 10.01 -10.08 0.09
C LYS A 120 9.93 -11.42 -0.62
N ARG A 121 8.74 -11.98 -0.79
CA ARG A 121 8.54 -13.22 -1.53
C ARG A 121 8.93 -13.05 -3.01
N ALA A 122 8.46 -11.98 -3.65
CA ALA A 122 8.87 -11.65 -5.01
C ALA A 122 10.40 -11.50 -5.12
N MET A 123 11.04 -10.84 -4.15
CA MET A 123 12.49 -10.66 -4.15
C MET A 123 13.27 -11.97 -4.10
N ILE A 124 12.81 -12.93 -3.28
CA ILE A 124 13.42 -14.27 -3.18
C ILE A 124 13.24 -15.04 -4.49
N GLU A 125 12.02 -15.08 -5.02
CA GLU A 125 11.70 -15.78 -6.28
C GLU A 125 12.46 -15.18 -7.48
N LEU A 126 12.62 -13.86 -7.50
CA LEU A 126 13.41 -13.15 -8.52
C LEU A 126 14.91 -13.49 -8.43
N ASP A 127 15.50 -13.48 -7.23
CA ASP A 127 16.91 -13.85 -7.04
C ASP A 127 17.18 -15.30 -7.49
N GLU A 128 16.28 -16.23 -7.18
CA GLU A 128 16.35 -17.61 -7.66
C GLU A 128 16.26 -17.69 -9.20
N ALA A 129 15.34 -16.95 -9.81
CA ALA A 129 15.16 -16.93 -11.27
C ALA A 129 16.36 -16.34 -12.00
N LEU A 130 16.94 -15.24 -11.49
CA LEU A 130 18.14 -14.61 -12.03
C LEU A 130 19.32 -15.60 -12.03
N ARG A 131 19.54 -16.31 -10.92
CA ARG A 131 20.61 -17.32 -10.79
C ARG A 131 20.40 -18.49 -11.72
N LYS A 132 19.17 -19.03 -11.80
CA LYS A 132 18.84 -20.17 -12.64
C LYS A 132 19.03 -19.88 -14.14
N ARG A 133 18.78 -18.64 -14.56
CA ARG A 133 18.97 -18.19 -15.95
C ARG A 133 20.35 -17.60 -16.21
N GLU A 134 21.24 -17.64 -15.21
CA GLU A 134 22.62 -17.12 -15.29
C GLU A 134 22.69 -15.66 -15.76
N LEU A 135 21.69 -14.85 -15.41
CA LEU A 135 21.66 -13.43 -15.75
C LEU A 135 22.69 -12.67 -14.92
N ARG A 136 23.33 -11.67 -15.54
CA ARG A 136 24.25 -10.75 -14.83
C ARG A 136 23.52 -9.60 -14.16
N SER A 137 22.24 -9.43 -14.47
CA SER A 137 21.33 -8.47 -13.83
C SER A 137 21.30 -8.62 -12.31
N ARG A 138 21.27 -7.50 -11.59
CA ARG A 138 21.33 -7.47 -10.11
C ARG A 138 20.26 -6.58 -9.53
N MET A 139 19.55 -7.09 -8.53
CA MET A 139 18.69 -6.25 -7.69
C MET A 139 19.57 -5.35 -6.82
N LEU A 140 19.43 -4.04 -6.94
CA LEU A 140 20.22 -3.06 -6.20
C LEU A 140 19.55 -2.68 -4.88
N LEU A 141 18.26 -2.33 -4.93
CA LEU A 141 17.55 -1.77 -3.79
C LEU A 141 16.04 -1.93 -3.93
N GLN A 142 15.35 -1.95 -2.79
CA GLN A 142 13.91 -1.83 -2.68
C GLN A 142 13.56 -0.44 -2.14
N VAL A 143 12.69 0.30 -2.82
CA VAL A 143 12.09 1.55 -2.31
C VAL A 143 10.58 1.36 -2.23
N HIS A 144 10.05 1.22 -1.03
CA HIS A 144 8.62 0.94 -0.82
C HIS A 144 8.15 -0.29 -1.61
N ASP A 145 7.33 -0.09 -2.63
CA ASP A 145 6.75 -1.06 -3.56
C ASP A 145 7.55 -1.20 -4.87
N GLU A 146 8.70 -0.54 -4.99
CA GLU A 146 9.56 -0.57 -6.18
C GLU A 146 10.83 -1.41 -5.93
N LEU A 147 11.22 -2.20 -6.94
CA LEU A 147 12.51 -2.89 -7.00
C LEU A 147 13.35 -2.30 -8.12
N ILE A 148 14.56 -1.84 -7.79
CA ILE A 148 15.49 -1.26 -8.76
C ILE A 148 16.57 -2.28 -9.08
N PHE A 149 16.86 -2.42 -10.38
CA PHE A 149 17.85 -3.34 -10.90
C PHE A 149 18.94 -2.59 -11.68
N GLU A 150 20.16 -3.12 -11.62
CA GLU A 150 21.22 -2.84 -12.57
C GLU A 150 21.25 -3.98 -13.59
N VAL A 151 21.17 -3.64 -14.87
CA VAL A 151 20.82 -4.59 -15.93
C VAL A 151 21.72 -4.31 -17.14
N PRO A 152 22.46 -5.30 -17.66
CA PRO A 152 23.07 -5.21 -18.99
C PRO A 152 22.01 -4.91 -20.04
N SER A 153 22.30 -4.06 -21.03
CA SER A 153 21.30 -3.62 -22.00
C SER A 153 20.66 -4.77 -22.79
N GLU A 154 21.43 -5.83 -23.02
CA GLU A 154 21.00 -7.06 -23.68
C GLU A 154 20.10 -7.97 -22.82
N GLU A 155 20.00 -7.73 -21.51
CA GLU A 155 19.18 -8.52 -20.58
C GLU A 155 17.86 -7.83 -20.20
N ILE A 156 17.62 -6.58 -20.66
CA ILE A 156 16.46 -5.76 -20.27
C ILE A 156 15.13 -6.49 -20.52
N ASP A 157 14.90 -6.96 -21.73
CA ASP A 157 13.64 -7.62 -22.09
C ASP A 157 13.47 -8.94 -21.33
N SER A 158 14.54 -9.72 -21.21
CA SER A 158 14.54 -10.99 -20.46
C SER A 158 14.20 -10.78 -18.99
N LEU A 159 14.78 -9.75 -18.35
CA LEU A 159 14.46 -9.41 -16.97
C LEU A 159 13.03 -8.90 -16.83
N ALA A 160 12.58 -8.06 -17.76
CA ALA A 160 11.24 -7.51 -17.74
C ALA A 160 10.15 -8.61 -17.79
N ASP A 161 10.38 -9.66 -18.58
CA ASP A 161 9.47 -10.82 -18.64
C ASP A 161 9.44 -11.58 -17.31
N ILE A 162 10.61 -11.83 -16.71
CA ILE A 162 10.72 -12.49 -15.40
C ILE A 162 9.99 -11.67 -14.32
N LEU A 163 10.15 -10.34 -14.33
CA LEU A 163 9.47 -9.45 -13.39
C LEU A 163 7.95 -9.55 -13.53
N ARG A 164 7.43 -9.52 -14.75
CA ARG A 164 5.99 -9.59 -15.05
C ARG A 164 5.38 -10.95 -14.71
N GLU A 165 6.16 -12.02 -14.76
CA GLU A 165 5.74 -13.35 -14.33
C GLU A 165 5.69 -13.44 -12.79
N ILE A 166 6.79 -13.09 -12.13
CA ILE A 166 7.00 -13.40 -10.71
C ILE A 166 6.29 -12.41 -9.79
N MET A 167 6.42 -11.11 -10.02
CA MET A 167 5.92 -10.12 -9.05
C MET A 167 4.38 -10.19 -8.87
N PRO A 168 3.57 -10.32 -9.93
CA PRO A 168 2.13 -10.52 -9.78
C PRO A 168 1.74 -11.82 -9.04
N ALA A 169 2.56 -12.86 -9.18
CA ALA A 169 2.29 -14.20 -8.63
C ALA A 169 2.77 -14.38 -7.17
N ALA A 170 3.43 -13.38 -6.59
CA ALA A 170 3.99 -13.45 -5.24
C ALA A 170 2.95 -13.71 -4.14
N LEU A 171 1.67 -13.43 -4.38
CA LEU A 171 0.58 -13.86 -3.50
C LEU A 171 -0.72 -14.01 -4.30
N ASP A 172 -1.42 -15.12 -4.09
CA ASP A 172 -2.74 -15.33 -4.70
C ASP A 172 -3.78 -14.45 -3.98
N LEU A 173 -4.30 -13.46 -4.69
CA LEU A 173 -5.20 -12.44 -4.17
C LEU A 173 -6.45 -12.36 -5.04
N VAL A 174 -7.59 -12.05 -4.41
CA VAL A 174 -8.88 -11.84 -5.09
C VAL A 174 -8.79 -10.74 -6.16
N VAL A 175 -7.91 -9.76 -5.95
CA VAL A 175 -7.59 -8.72 -6.94
C VAL A 175 -6.14 -8.95 -7.39
N PRO A 176 -5.88 -9.15 -8.69
CA PRO A 176 -4.54 -9.42 -9.19
C PRO A 176 -3.64 -8.20 -9.01
N LEU A 177 -2.37 -8.45 -8.70
CA LEU A 177 -1.33 -7.42 -8.65
C LEU A 177 -0.84 -7.14 -10.07
N ASN A 178 -0.71 -5.87 -10.42
CA ASN A 178 -0.11 -5.44 -11.68
C ASN A 178 1.21 -4.73 -11.38
N ILE A 179 2.18 -4.87 -12.28
CA ILE A 179 3.44 -4.13 -12.21
C ILE A 179 3.62 -3.24 -13.43
N GLU A 180 4.31 -2.12 -13.22
CA GLU A 180 4.84 -1.27 -14.29
C GLU A 180 6.35 -1.44 -14.32
N VAL A 181 6.92 -1.74 -15.50
CA VAL A 181 8.36 -1.88 -15.68
C VAL A 181 8.87 -0.65 -16.43
N LYS A 182 9.93 -0.03 -15.90
CA LYS A 182 10.58 1.14 -16.48
C LYS A 182 12.07 0.87 -16.65
N SER A 183 12.69 1.52 -17.64
CA SER A 183 14.13 1.43 -17.84
C SER A 183 14.70 2.78 -18.28
N ALA A 184 15.96 3.03 -17.91
CA ALA A 184 16.74 4.18 -18.35
C ALA A 184 18.22 4.00 -17.98
N ARG A 185 19.07 4.90 -18.47
CA ARG A 185 20.50 4.94 -18.08
C ARG A 185 20.73 5.51 -16.68
N ASN A 186 19.74 6.19 -16.12
CA ASN A 186 19.79 6.71 -14.76
C ASN A 186 18.37 6.69 -14.16
N TRP A 187 18.27 6.73 -12.83
CA TRP A 187 16.99 6.56 -12.13
C TRP A 187 16.02 7.73 -12.35
N ARG A 188 16.51 8.96 -12.60
CA ARG A 188 15.66 10.14 -12.79
C ARG A 188 14.83 10.05 -14.07
N ASP A 189 15.41 9.47 -15.10
CA ASP A 189 14.86 9.50 -16.47
C ASP A 189 14.16 8.18 -16.85
N LEU A 190 13.68 7.40 -15.86
CA LEU A 190 12.96 6.14 -16.08
C LEU A 190 11.73 6.34 -16.98
N GLU A 191 11.69 5.63 -18.09
CA GLU A 191 10.56 5.62 -19.02
C GLU A 191 9.87 4.24 -19.01
N PRO A 192 8.53 4.18 -19.20
CA PRO A 192 7.82 2.91 -19.36
C PRO A 192 8.44 2.06 -20.44
N LEU A 193 8.80 0.83 -20.09
CA LEU A 193 9.33 -0.13 -21.05
C LEU A 193 8.18 -0.62 -21.93
N GLN A 194 8.12 -0.14 -23.17
CA GLN A 194 7.23 -0.69 -24.19
C GLN A 194 7.80 -2.03 -24.65
N VAL A 195 7.08 -3.11 -24.38
CA VAL A 195 7.47 -4.43 -24.87
C VAL A 195 7.18 -4.49 -26.36
N GLY A 196 8.15 -4.94 -27.14
CA GLY A 196 7.98 -5.26 -28.57
C GLY A 196 7.20 -6.54 -28.80
#